data_AF-A0A7S0EYH7-F1
#
_entry.id   AF-A0A7S0EYH7-F1
#
_cell.length_a   1.000
_cell.length_b   1.000
_cell.length_c   1.000
_cell.angle_alpha   90.00
_cell.angle_beta   90.00
_cell.angle_gamma   90.00
#
_symmetry.space_group_name_H-M   'P 1'
#
loop_
_entity.id
_entity.type
_entity.pdbx_description
1 polymer ?
#
loop_
_entity_poly.entity_id
_entity_poly.type
_entity_poly.pdbx_seq_one_letter_code
_entity_poly.pdbx_strand_id
1 'polypeptide(L)'
;QERRKYGPLGWNISYEFNESDLRISVRQLQMMIDMYDDVPFEALNYLTAECNYGGRVTDDKDRRTLTTVVLQFYNSSILDDGCALTASGKYCVPIDELA
;
A
#
# COMPACT_ATOMS: atom_id res chain seq x y z
N GLN A 1 9.19 2.77 3.44
CA GLN A 1 10.25 3.21 4.36
C GLN A 1 11.49 2.32 4.32
N GLU A 2 11.38 1.03 4.65
CA GLU A 2 12.56 0.15 4.82
C GLU A 2 13.44 0.02 3.57
N ARG A 3 12.83 -0.05 2.37
CA ARG A 3 13.54 -0.10 1.08
C ARG A 3 14.59 1.02 0.92
N ARG A 4 14.38 2.19 1.52
CA ARG A 4 15.33 3.33 1.48
C ARG A 4 16.72 2.96 2.04
N LYS A 5 16.80 1.99 2.95
CA LYS A 5 18.07 1.52 3.55
C LYS A 5 18.98 0.79 2.56
N TYR A 6 18.48 0.41 1.39
CA TYR A 6 19.17 -0.44 0.41
C TYR A 6 19.61 0.32 -0.84
N GLY A 7 19.62 1.67 -0.79
CA GLY A 7 20.03 2.51 -1.92
C GLY A 7 19.25 2.18 -3.20
N PRO A 8 19.92 2.14 -4.37
CA PRO A 8 19.29 1.83 -5.66
C PRO A 8 18.60 0.46 -5.77
N LEU A 9 18.91 -0.51 -4.89
CA LEU A 9 18.18 -1.77 -4.84
C LEU A 9 16.76 -1.61 -4.27
N GLY A 10 16.58 -0.60 -3.41
CA GLY A 10 15.29 -0.24 -2.84
C GLY A 10 14.53 0.77 -3.69
N TRP A 11 15.18 1.90 -3.97
CA TRP A 11 14.68 3.02 -4.77
C TRP A 11 15.85 3.67 -5.52
N ASN A 12 15.66 4.01 -6.80
CA ASN A 12 16.66 4.75 -7.58
C ASN A 12 16.96 6.12 -6.96
N ILE A 13 15.92 6.78 -6.42
CA ILE A 13 16.02 8.06 -5.70
C ILE A 13 15.59 7.86 -4.24
N SER A 14 16.34 8.45 -3.30
CA SER A 14 16.04 8.37 -1.87
C SER A 14 14.86 9.27 -1.49
N TYR A 15 13.62 8.81 -1.73
CA TYR A 15 12.41 9.51 -1.31
C TYR A 15 12.22 9.48 0.21
N GLU A 16 11.74 10.60 0.75
CA GLU A 16 11.29 10.69 2.14
C GLU A 16 9.77 10.64 2.18
N PHE A 17 9.24 9.42 2.27
CA PHE A 17 7.87 9.25 2.73
C PHE A 17 7.82 9.61 4.22
N ASN A 18 6.71 10.15 4.71
CA ASN A 18 6.62 10.58 6.10
C ASN A 18 5.25 10.23 6.70
N GLU A 19 5.09 10.57 7.98
CA GLU A 19 3.87 10.28 8.73
C GLU A 19 2.64 11.01 8.17
N SER A 20 2.81 12.16 7.52
CA SER A 20 1.68 12.88 6.91
C SER A 20 1.09 12.11 5.73
N ASP A 21 1.93 11.47 4.91
CA ASP A 21 1.49 10.62 3.79
C ASP A 21 0.68 9.42 4.29
N LEU A 22 1.10 8.83 5.43
CA LEU A 22 0.37 7.75 6.09
C LEU A 22 -0.96 8.24 6.65
N ARG A 23 -0.96 9.37 7.37
CA ARG A 23 -2.14 9.93 8.04
C ARG A 23 -3.25 10.24 7.04
N ILE A 24 -2.91 10.84 5.89
CA ILE A 24 -3.91 11.12 4.86
C ILE A 24 -4.41 9.83 4.19
N SER A 25 -3.53 8.86 3.95
CA SER A 25 -3.90 7.57 3.35
C SER A 25 -4.87 6.79 4.23
N VAL A 26 -4.65 6.74 5.55
CA VAL A 26 -5.56 6.10 6.51
C VAL A 26 -6.91 6.81 6.55
N ARG A 27 -6.91 8.16 6.56
CA ARG A 27 -8.16 8.93 6.54
C ARG A 27 -8.97 8.67 5.27
N GLN A 28 -8.31 8.66 4.11
CA GLN A 28 -8.98 8.37 2.84
C GLN A 28 -9.47 6.93 2.78
N LEU A 29 -8.69 5.96 3.28
CA LEU A 29 -9.13 4.57 3.40
C LEU A 29 -10.44 4.45 4.16
N GLN A 30 -10.51 5.05 5.37
CA GLN A 30 -11.73 5.07 6.17
C GLN A 30 -12.90 5.69 5.42
N MET A 31 -12.69 6.87 4.82
CA MET A 31 -13.74 7.56 4.05
C MET A 31 -14.28 6.74 2.89
N MET A 32 -13.41 6.01 2.18
CA MET A 32 -13.81 5.18 1.05
C MET A 32 -14.55 3.92 1.51
N ILE A 33 -14.13 3.28 2.60
CA ILE A 33 -14.83 2.11 3.15
C ILE A 33 -16.21 2.50 3.68
N ASP A 34 -16.34 3.67 4.32
CA ASP A 34 -17.64 4.13 4.85
C ASP A 34 -18.63 4.58 3.76
N MET A 35 -18.13 4.94 2.57
CA MET A 35 -18.95 5.54 1.49
C MET A 35 -19.52 4.50 0.53
N TYR A 36 -18.88 3.34 0.39
CA TYR A 36 -19.23 2.32 -0.61
C TYR A 36 -19.54 0.99 0.08
N ASP A 37 -20.56 0.28 -0.42
CA ASP A 37 -20.92 -1.06 0.10
C ASP A 37 -19.81 -2.09 -0.19
N ASP A 38 -19.15 -1.97 -1.34
CA ASP A 38 -18.00 -2.77 -1.74
C ASP A 38 -16.70 -1.98 -1.63
N VAL A 39 -15.61 -2.64 -1.22
CA VAL A 39 -14.31 -1.98 -1.07
C VAL A 39 -13.77 -1.50 -2.44
N PRO A 40 -13.57 -0.18 -2.65
CA PRO A 40 -13.19 0.36 -3.95
C PRO A 40 -11.67 0.31 -4.16
N PHE A 41 -11.12 -0.89 -4.33
CA PHE A 41 -9.67 -1.14 -4.40
C PHE A 41 -8.94 -0.32 -5.47
N GLU A 42 -9.52 -0.15 -6.67
CA GLU A 42 -8.89 0.64 -7.73
C GLU A 42 -8.69 2.10 -7.31
N ALA A 43 -9.70 2.70 -6.68
CA ALA A 43 -9.62 4.06 -6.17
C ALA A 43 -8.62 4.18 -5.00
N LEU A 44 -8.60 3.20 -4.08
CA LEU A 44 -7.64 3.17 -2.97
C LEU A 44 -6.19 3.06 -3.46
N ASN A 45 -5.95 2.22 -4.47
CA ASN A 45 -4.66 2.10 -5.14
C ASN A 45 -4.24 3.43 -5.75
N TYR A 46 -5.12 4.06 -6.53
CA TYR A 46 -4.82 5.34 -7.17
C TYR A 46 -4.51 6.44 -6.14
N LEU A 47 -5.38 6.62 -5.14
CA LEU A 47 -5.21 7.64 -4.11
C LEU A 47 -3.89 7.45 -3.36
N THR A 48 -3.54 6.21 -3.01
CA THR A 48 -2.35 5.96 -2.21
C THR A 48 -1.08 5.98 -3.06
N ALA A 49 -1.04 5.22 -4.16
CA ALA A 49 0.15 5.08 -4.98
C ALA A 49 0.44 6.33 -5.81
N GLU A 50 -0.56 6.97 -6.41
CA GLU A 50 -0.35 8.12 -7.29
C GLU A 50 -0.45 9.45 -6.54
N CYS A 51 -1.49 9.64 -5.71
CA CYS A 51 -1.71 10.95 -5.06
C CYS A 51 -0.87 11.14 -3.80
N ASN A 52 -0.95 10.21 -2.83
CA ASN A 52 -0.38 10.43 -1.50
C ASN A 52 1.14 10.21 -1.49
N TYR A 53 1.60 9.08 -2.03
CA TYR A 53 3.03 8.76 -2.06
C TYR A 53 3.67 9.12 -3.41
N GLY A 54 2.95 8.93 -4.53
CA GLY A 54 3.46 9.11 -5.89
C GLY A 54 3.73 10.54 -6.32
N GLY A 55 3.14 11.54 -5.65
CA GLY A 55 3.39 12.95 -5.92
C GLY A 55 4.86 13.37 -5.74
N ARG A 56 5.65 12.59 -4.99
CA ARG A 56 7.08 12.80 -4.77
C ARG A 56 7.98 11.93 -5.65
N VAL A 57 7.43 10.90 -6.29
CA VAL A 57 8.20 9.90 -7.02
C VAL A 57 8.40 10.35 -8.47
N THR A 58 9.62 10.73 -8.79
CA THR A 58 9.99 11.32 -10.09
C THR A 58 10.55 10.31 -11.09
N ASP A 59 11.06 9.16 -10.64
CA ASP A 59 11.60 8.11 -11.51
C ASP A 59 10.50 7.11 -11.90
N ASP A 60 10.44 6.74 -13.19
CA ASP A 60 9.40 5.86 -13.73
C ASP A 60 9.47 4.43 -13.14
N LYS A 61 10.68 3.93 -12.86
CA LYS A 61 10.85 2.58 -12.29
C LYS A 61 10.51 2.58 -10.81
N ASP A 62 10.83 3.66 -10.10
CA ASP A 62 10.37 3.85 -8.73
C ASP A 62 8.86 4.01 -8.67
N ARG A 63 8.22 4.75 -9.60
CA ARG A 63 6.75 4.85 -9.66
C ARG A 63 6.12 3.48 -9.84
N ARG A 64 6.59 2.70 -10.81
CA ARG A 64 6.14 1.31 -11.00
C ARG A 64 6.35 0.45 -9.75
N THR A 65 7.47 0.61 -9.06
CA THR A 65 7.78 -0.12 -7.82
C THR A 65 6.81 0.25 -6.71
N LEU A 66 6.53 1.54 -6.52
CA LEU A 66 5.55 2.02 -5.54
C LEU A 66 4.16 1.44 -5.81
N THR A 67 3.66 1.57 -7.04
CA THR A 67 2.35 1.03 -7.43
C THR A 67 2.28 -0.48 -7.20
N THR A 68 3.35 -1.22 -7.54
CA THR A 68 3.43 -2.67 -7.32
C THR A 68 3.35 -3.02 -5.83
N VAL A 69 4.03 -2.27 -4.97
CA VAL A 69 3.98 -2.49 -3.51
C VAL A 69 2.58 -2.22 -2.97
N VAL A 70 1.90 -1.16 -3.41
CA VAL A 70 0.54 -0.83 -2.95
C VAL A 70 -0.48 -1.89 -3.40
N LEU A 71 -0.38 -2.36 -4.66
CA LEU A 71 -1.26 -3.39 -5.23
C LEU A 71 -1.20 -4.72 -4.46
N GLN A 72 -0.07 -5.04 -3.82
CA GLN A 72 0.05 -6.25 -2.98
C GLN A 72 -0.89 -6.22 -1.76
N PHE A 73 -1.33 -5.04 -1.31
CA PHE A 73 -2.18 -4.90 -0.12
C PHE A 73 -3.59 -4.40 -0.46
N TYR A 74 -3.75 -3.54 -1.47
CA TYR A 74 -5.08 -3.14 -1.93
C TYR A 74 -5.57 -4.05 -3.06
N ASN A 75 -6.00 -5.24 -2.67
CA ASN A 75 -6.69 -6.20 -3.53
C ASN A 75 -7.67 -7.02 -2.69
N SER A 76 -8.63 -7.66 -3.34
CA SER A 76 -9.70 -8.42 -2.66
C SER A 76 -9.18 -9.51 -1.72
N SER A 77 -8.06 -10.16 -2.07
CA SER A 77 -7.49 -11.24 -1.26
C SER A 77 -7.02 -10.77 0.12
N ILE A 78 -6.84 -9.47 0.36
CA ILE A 78 -6.48 -8.96 1.69
C ILE A 78 -7.60 -9.15 2.72
N LEU A 79 -8.83 -9.36 2.26
CA LEU A 79 -10.00 -9.61 3.10
C LEU A 79 -10.12 -11.08 3.53
N ASP A 80 -9.32 -11.97 2.94
CA ASP A 80 -9.33 -13.38 3.27
C ASP A 80 -8.47 -13.66 4.51
N ASP A 81 -9.01 -14.41 5.45
CA ASP A 81 -8.28 -14.88 6.64
C ASP A 81 -7.03 -15.66 6.25
N GLY A 82 -5.92 -15.36 6.95
CA GLY A 82 -4.65 -16.03 6.68
C GLY A 82 -4.02 -15.68 5.33
N CYS A 83 -4.53 -14.67 4.61
CA CYS A 83 -3.92 -14.18 3.38
C CYS A 83 -2.42 -13.87 3.58
N ALA A 84 -1.57 -14.49 2.76
CA ALA A 84 -0.12 -14.34 2.89
C ALA A 84 0.33 -12.95 2.42
N LEU A 85 0.97 -12.19 3.33
CA LEU A 85 1.53 -10.87 3.03
C LEU A 85 2.93 -10.96 2.38
N THR A 86 3.54 -12.14 2.43
CA THR A 86 4.86 -12.39 1.85
C THR A 86 4.89 -13.76 1.19
N ALA A 87 5.77 -13.94 0.21
CA ALA A 87 5.95 -15.22 -0.49
C ALA A 87 6.34 -16.39 0.43
N SER A 88 6.90 -16.12 1.62
CA SER A 88 7.23 -17.15 2.59
C SER A 88 6.01 -17.77 3.29
N GLY A 89 4.85 -17.09 3.25
CA GLY A 89 3.66 -17.47 4.01
C GLY A 89 3.77 -17.27 5.52
N LYS A 90 4.95 -16.90 6.06
CA LYS A 90 5.17 -16.72 7.50
C LYS A 90 4.42 -15.52 8.08
N TYR A 91 4.23 -14.48 7.27
CA TYR A 91 3.47 -13.30 7.64
C TYR A 91 2.18 -13.31 6.84
N CYS A 92 1.06 -13.32 7.55
CA CYS A 92 -0.28 -13.36 6.98
C CYS A 92 -1.22 -12.37 7.70
N VAL A 93 -2.36 -12.08 7.07
CA VAL A 93 -3.50 -11.42 7.71
C VAL A 93 -3.95 -12.29 8.88
N PRO A 94 -4.14 -11.72 10.09
CA PRO A 94 -4.65 -12.47 11.24
C PRO A 94 -5.98 -13.12 10.92
N ILE A 95 -6.19 -14.34 11.42
CA ILE A 95 -7.48 -15.02 11.33
C ILE A 95 -8.42 -14.38 12.35
N ASP A 96 -9.62 -13.99 11.93
CA ASP A 96 -10.64 -13.57 12.88
C ASP A 96 -11.16 -14.80 13.65
N GLU A 97 -10.61 -15.03 14.85
CA GLU A 97 -11.02 -16.15 15.72
C GLU A 97 -12.47 -16.00 16.23
N LEU A 98 -13.12 -14.87 15.97
CA LEU A 98 -14.48 -14.54 16.44
C LEU A 98 -15.55 -14.56 15.32
N ALA A 99 -15.16 -14.84 14.08
CA ALA A 99 -16.06 -14.94 12.92
C ALA A 99 -16.74 -16.31 12.79
#